data_AF-A0A1F9Y3C7-F1
#
_entry.id   AF-A0A1F9Y3C7-F1
#
_cell.length_a   1.000
_cell.length_b   1.000
_cell.length_c   1.000
_cell.angle_alpha   90.00
_cell.angle_beta   90.00
_cell.angle_gamma   90.00
#
_symmetry.space_group_name_H-M   'P 1'
#
loop_
_entity.id
_entity.type
_entity.pdbx_description
1 polymer ?
#
loop_
_entity_poly.entity_id
_entity_poly.type
_entity_poly.pdbx_seq_one_letter_code
_entity_poly.pdbx_strand_id
1 'polypeptide(L)'
;MFLSLRDDDKPAVLTAAAALRQLGFTLFATRSTREFLRRHGLPAEKVFKIGEGHPDPVDLIRRRTVSLVINTPSGVRARTDGYAIRRTALDLGVPCVTNVHDTHALVHALALLRESPPTVRSLQEYHGEASCPRP
;
A
#
# COMPACT_ATOMS: atom_id res chain seq x y z
N MET A 1 -7.81 -1.21 1.46
CA MET A 1 -6.36 -1.51 1.58
C MET A 1 -6.05 -2.03 2.97
N PHE A 2 -5.03 -2.87 3.12
CA PHE A 2 -4.55 -3.37 4.40
C PHE A 2 -3.18 -2.78 4.77
N LEU A 3 -3.03 -2.37 6.04
CA LEU A 3 -1.82 -1.78 6.62
C LEU A 3 -1.31 -2.64 7.77
N SER A 4 -0.07 -3.11 7.67
CA SER A 4 0.66 -3.69 8.80
C SER A 4 2.06 -3.11 8.85
N LEU A 5 2.28 -2.18 9.77
CA LEU A 5 3.48 -1.36 9.81
C LEU A 5 4.35 -1.65 11.04
N ARG A 6 5.67 -1.48 10.89
CA ARG A 6 6.58 -1.37 12.03
C ARG A 6 6.40 0.00 12.66
N ASP A 7 6.65 0.11 13.97
CA ASP A 7 6.37 1.34 14.70
C ASP A 7 7.12 2.55 14.14
N ASP A 8 8.38 2.38 13.73
CA ASP A 8 9.23 3.44 13.17
C ASP A 8 8.74 3.98 11.81
N ASP A 9 8.02 3.17 11.03
CA ASP A 9 7.53 3.57 9.70
C ASP A 9 6.16 4.25 9.77
N LYS A 10 5.43 4.12 10.88
CA LYS A 10 4.07 4.65 11.02
C LYS A 10 3.97 6.16 10.77
N PRO A 11 4.86 7.02 11.32
CA PRO A 11 4.82 8.45 11.04
C PRO A 11 4.97 8.76 9.56
N ALA A 12 5.89 8.08 8.89
CA ALA A 12 6.19 8.32 7.50
C ALA A 12 5.09 7.82 6.55
N VAL A 13 4.32 6.79 6.91
CA VAL A 13 3.19 6.29 6.11
C VAL A 13 1.89 7.08 6.32
N LEU A 14 1.83 7.93 7.36
CA LEU A 14 0.59 8.62 7.74
C LEU A 14 -0.02 9.46 6.60
N THR A 15 0.81 10.27 5.92
CA THR A 15 0.38 11.13 4.81
C THR A 15 -0.10 10.30 3.62
N ALA A 16 0.59 9.20 3.30
CA ALA A 16 0.17 8.26 2.26
C ALA A 16 -1.17 7.58 2.59
N ALA A 17 -1.38 7.18 3.85
CA ALA A 17 -2.64 6.58 4.30
C ALA A 17 -3.81 7.57 4.22
N ALA A 18 -3.58 8.84 4.54
CA ALA A 18 -4.58 9.90 4.39
C ALA A 18 -4.95 10.12 2.93
N ALA A 19 -3.97 10.22 2.04
CA ALA A 19 -4.19 10.39 0.61
C ALA A 19 -4.93 9.18 0.00
N LEU A 20 -4.56 7.95 0.35
CA LEU A 20 -5.30 6.75 -0.09
C LEU A 20 -6.75 6.75 0.37
N ARG A 21 -7.03 7.22 1.59
CA ARG A 21 -8.40 7.38 2.07
C ARG A 21 -9.18 8.44 1.27
N GLN A 22 -8.55 9.55 0.87
CA GLN A 22 -9.15 10.53 -0.04
C GLN A 22 -9.41 9.95 -1.44
N LEU A 23 -8.55 9.03 -1.90
CA LEU A 23 -8.76 8.26 -3.14
C LEU A 23 -9.87 7.20 -3.02
N GLY A 24 -10.51 7.06 -1.85
CA GLY A 24 -11.67 6.18 -1.64
C GLY A 24 -11.32 4.80 -1.08
N PHE A 25 -10.09 4.58 -0.61
CA PHE A 25 -9.73 3.31 0.03
C PHE A 25 -10.26 3.24 1.47
N THR A 26 -10.96 2.15 1.79
CA THR A 26 -11.20 1.74 3.18
C THR A 26 -9.90 1.21 3.79
N LEU A 27 -9.56 1.69 4.99
CA LEU A 27 -8.35 1.30 5.70
C LEU A 27 -8.62 0.11 6.62
N PHE A 28 -7.85 -0.95 6.49
CA PHE A 28 -7.83 -2.10 7.40
C PHE A 28 -6.45 -2.19 8.06
N ALA A 29 -6.38 -2.41 9.36
CA ALA A 29 -5.09 -2.39 10.05
C ALA A 29 -5.02 -3.32 11.27
N THR A 30 -3.82 -3.84 11.53
CA THR A 30 -3.51 -4.56 12.78
C THR A 30 -3.59 -3.62 13.98
N ARG A 31 -3.83 -4.17 15.19
CA ARG A 31 -4.12 -3.40 16.41
C ARG A 31 -3.26 -2.14 16.60
N SER A 32 -1.93 -2.29 16.61
CA SER A 32 -1.01 -1.17 16.89
C SER A 32 -0.98 -0.14 15.77
N THR A 33 -1.15 -0.58 14.52
CA THR A 33 -1.23 0.31 13.35
C THR A 33 -2.54 1.09 13.37
N ARG A 34 -3.66 0.41 13.64
CA ARG A 34 -4.99 1.02 13.77
C ARG A 34 -5.04 2.07 14.88
N GLU A 35 -4.47 1.78 16.04
CA GLU A 35 -4.42 2.72 17.16
C GLU A 35 -3.60 3.97 16.85
N PHE A 36 -2.49 3.80 16.12
CA PHE A 36 -1.71 4.93 15.61
C PHE A 36 -2.52 5.78 14.64
N LEU A 37 -3.14 5.17 13.62
CA LEU A 37 -3.94 5.88 12.62
C LEU A 37 -5.13 6.62 13.26
N ARG A 38 -5.84 5.96 14.18
CA ARG A 38 -6.99 6.54 14.89
C ARG A 38 -6.59 7.79 15.68
N ARG A 39 -5.42 7.80 16.34
CA ARG A 39 -4.91 8.98 17.06
C ARG A 39 -4.66 10.18 16.14
N HIS A 40 -4.48 9.94 14.85
CA HIS A 40 -4.26 10.97 13.83
C HIS A 40 -5.51 11.21 12.96
N GLY A 41 -6.70 10.85 13.44
CA GLY A 41 -7.96 11.10 12.72
C GLY A 41 -8.22 10.21 11.50
N LEU A 42 -7.44 9.12 11.34
CA LEU A 42 -7.64 8.14 10.27
C LEU A 42 -8.22 6.84 10.85
N PRO A 43 -9.55 6.69 10.94
CA PRO A 43 -10.13 5.44 11.40
C PRO A 43 -9.84 4.32 10.39
N ALA A 44 -9.47 3.17 10.92
CA ALA A 44 -9.24 1.93 10.18
C ALA A 44 -9.98 0.78 10.86
N GLU A 45 -10.47 -0.15 10.05
CA GLU A 45 -11.10 -1.39 10.50
C GLU A 45 -10.07 -2.31 11.14
N LYS A 46 -10.48 -3.01 12.19
CA LYS A 46 -9.61 -3.90 12.96
C LYS A 46 -9.37 -5.19 12.17
N VAL A 47 -8.11 -5.59 12.11
CA VAL A 47 -7.69 -6.90 11.60
C VAL A 47 -6.87 -7.61 12.67
N PHE A 48 -7.16 -8.88 12.91
CA PHE A 48 -6.39 -9.72 13.83
C PHE A 48 -5.07 -10.14 13.17
N LYS A 49 -4.04 -10.50 13.96
CA LYS A 49 -2.90 -11.21 13.34
C LYS A 49 -3.32 -12.65 13.01
N ILE A 50 -2.53 -13.30 12.16
CA ILE A 50 -2.76 -14.69 11.77
C ILE A 50 -2.74 -15.56 13.04
N GLY A 51 -3.82 -16.31 13.25
CA GLY A 51 -4.01 -17.15 14.44
C GLY A 51 -4.52 -16.43 15.70
N GLU A 52 -4.75 -15.11 15.67
CA GLU A 52 -5.34 -14.37 16.80
C GLU A 52 -6.87 -14.17 16.69
N GLY A 53 -7.47 -14.47 15.54
CA GLY A 53 -8.91 -14.33 15.28
C GLY A 53 -9.22 -13.94 13.84
N HIS A 54 -10.49 -13.59 13.58
CA HIS A 54 -10.98 -13.21 12.24
C HIS A 54 -11.72 -11.85 12.25
N PRO A 55 -11.66 -11.07 11.16
CA PRO A 55 -10.88 -11.34 9.95
C PRO A 55 -9.38 -11.15 10.19
N ASP A 56 -8.58 -12.04 9.62
CA ASP A 56 -7.13 -11.87 9.51
C ASP A 56 -6.76 -11.31 8.12
N PRO A 57 -5.49 -10.93 7.87
CA PRO A 57 -5.11 -10.33 6.60
C PRO A 57 -5.19 -11.31 5.42
N VAL A 58 -4.97 -12.61 5.65
CA VAL A 58 -5.04 -13.65 4.62
C VAL A 58 -6.49 -13.79 4.17
N ASP A 59 -7.46 -13.76 5.09
CA ASP A 59 -8.89 -13.74 4.78
C ASP A 59 -9.25 -12.54 3.91
N LEU A 60 -8.80 -11.35 4.29
CA LEU A 60 -9.11 -10.12 3.55
C LEU A 60 -8.58 -10.16 2.11
N ILE A 61 -7.39 -10.72 1.91
CA ILE A 61 -6.79 -10.87 0.57
C ILE A 61 -7.56 -11.94 -0.22
N ARG A 62 -7.81 -13.11 0.38
CA ARG A 62 -8.53 -14.23 -0.28
C ARG A 62 -9.94 -13.85 -0.71
N ARG A 63 -10.63 -13.07 0.11
CA ARG A 63 -11.99 -12.56 -0.17
C ARG A 63 -11.99 -11.34 -1.08
N ARG A 64 -10.81 -10.86 -1.53
CA ARG A 64 -10.63 -9.61 -2.29
C ARG A 64 -11.29 -8.40 -1.62
N THR A 65 -11.40 -8.42 -0.30
CA THR A 65 -11.88 -7.28 0.50
C THR A 65 -10.87 -6.12 0.45
N VAL A 66 -9.59 -6.43 0.20
CA VAL A 66 -8.54 -5.44 -0.01
C VAL A 66 -7.89 -5.59 -1.38
N SER A 67 -7.68 -4.45 -2.05
CA SER A 67 -7.03 -4.33 -3.36
C SER A 67 -5.57 -3.85 -3.29
N LEU A 68 -5.06 -3.59 -2.09
CA LEU A 68 -3.69 -3.12 -1.85
C LEU A 68 -3.25 -3.54 -0.44
N VAL A 69 -2.02 -4.02 -0.33
CA VAL A 69 -1.34 -4.36 0.93
C VAL A 69 -0.10 -3.47 1.08
N ILE A 70 0.04 -2.83 2.25
CA ILE A 70 1.28 -2.17 2.67
C ILE A 70 1.77 -2.89 3.93
N ASN A 71 2.88 -3.60 3.80
CA ASN A 71 3.45 -4.44 4.85
C ASN A 71 4.94 -4.13 5.05
N THR A 72 5.27 -3.29 6.04
CA THR A 72 6.67 -3.06 6.40
C THR A 72 7.11 -4.12 7.43
N PRO A 73 8.11 -4.97 7.13
CA PRO A 73 8.51 -6.07 8.01
C PRO A 73 9.11 -5.59 9.35
N SER A 74 8.86 -6.33 10.45
CA SER A 74 9.41 -6.05 11.80
C SER A 74 9.68 -7.30 12.64
N GLY A 75 10.91 -7.50 13.12
CA GLY A 75 11.25 -8.60 14.04
C GLY A 75 10.98 -10.02 13.49
N VAL A 76 11.16 -11.06 14.32
CA VAL A 76 11.11 -12.47 13.89
C VAL A 76 9.68 -12.95 13.60
N ARG A 77 8.70 -12.61 14.45
CA ARG A 77 7.30 -13.06 14.30
C ARG A 77 6.58 -12.38 13.13
N ALA A 78 6.96 -11.16 12.76
CA ALA A 78 6.46 -10.59 11.50
C ALA A 78 7.17 -11.15 10.26
N ARG A 79 8.26 -11.93 10.40
CA ARG A 79 8.79 -12.70 9.27
C ARG A 79 7.83 -13.82 8.90
N THR A 80 7.25 -14.54 9.88
CA THR A 80 6.28 -15.61 9.60
C THR A 80 4.95 -15.06 9.11
N ASP A 81 4.34 -14.12 9.85
CA ASP A 81 3.03 -13.58 9.47
C ASP A 81 3.16 -12.71 8.22
N GLY A 82 4.17 -11.84 8.17
CA GLY A 82 4.45 -11.00 7.01
C GLY A 82 4.79 -11.84 5.77
N TYR A 83 5.47 -12.98 5.90
CA TYR A 83 5.68 -13.88 4.77
C TYR A 83 4.35 -14.41 4.24
N ALA A 84 3.47 -14.92 5.10
CA ALA A 84 2.17 -15.44 4.68
C ALA A 84 1.31 -14.35 4.00
N ILE A 85 1.31 -13.13 4.53
CA ILE A 85 0.62 -11.97 3.95
C ILE A 85 1.15 -11.67 2.55
N ARG A 86 2.47 -11.47 2.42
CA ARG A 86 3.10 -11.13 1.14
C ARG A 86 2.94 -12.24 0.12
N ARG A 87 3.08 -13.49 0.54
CA ARG A 87 2.90 -14.66 -0.32
C ARG A 87 1.48 -14.76 -0.83
N THR A 88 0.48 -14.61 0.04
CA THR A 88 -0.93 -14.64 -0.35
C THR A 88 -1.29 -13.49 -1.29
N ALA A 89 -0.78 -12.28 -1.02
CA ALA A 89 -1.01 -11.13 -1.89
C ALA A 89 -0.43 -11.37 -3.30
N LEU A 90 0.81 -11.88 -3.37
CA LEU A 90 1.47 -12.22 -4.61
C LEU A 90 0.71 -13.33 -5.38
N ASP A 91 0.34 -14.42 -4.70
CA ASP A 91 -0.37 -15.54 -5.31
C ASP A 91 -1.75 -15.16 -5.88
N LEU A 92 -2.37 -14.10 -5.34
CA LEU A 92 -3.70 -13.63 -5.76
C LEU A 92 -3.67 -12.34 -6.60
N GLY A 93 -2.47 -11.85 -6.96
CA GLY A 93 -2.31 -10.66 -7.78
C GLY A 93 -2.73 -9.35 -7.08
N VAL A 94 -2.71 -9.31 -5.75
CA VAL A 94 -2.96 -8.09 -4.97
C VAL A 94 -1.62 -7.36 -4.78
N PRO A 95 -1.48 -6.11 -5.25
CA PRO A 95 -0.27 -5.32 -5.06
C PRO A 95 0.15 -5.27 -3.58
N CYS A 96 1.44 -5.54 -3.34
CA CYS A 96 2.00 -5.59 -2.01
C CYS A 96 3.28 -4.75 -1.94
N VAL A 97 3.24 -3.67 -1.16
CA VAL A 97 4.35 -2.75 -0.95
C VAL A 97 4.99 -2.99 0.41
N THR A 98 6.32 -3.02 0.47
CA THR A 98 7.05 -3.46 1.67
C THR A 98 7.93 -2.41 2.31
N ASN A 99 8.01 -1.22 1.71
CA ASN A 99 8.76 -0.09 2.24
C ASN A 99 7.98 1.21 2.09
N VAL A 100 8.41 2.22 2.85
CA VAL A 100 7.74 3.52 2.92
C VAL A 100 7.89 4.32 1.63
N HIS A 101 9.06 4.27 0.98
CA HIS A 101 9.33 5.07 -0.21
C HIS A 101 8.42 4.66 -1.38
N ASP A 102 8.34 3.36 -1.66
CA ASP A 102 7.45 2.79 -2.67
C ASP A 102 5.98 3.04 -2.33
N THR A 103 5.65 3.12 -1.04
CA THR A 103 4.28 3.49 -0.62
C THR A 103 3.95 4.89 -1.08
N HIS A 104 4.84 5.87 -0.87
CA HIS A 104 4.64 7.24 -1.35
C HIS A 104 4.61 7.32 -2.88
N ALA A 105 5.55 6.65 -3.55
CA ALA A 105 5.61 6.63 -5.00
C ALA A 105 4.32 6.05 -5.62
N LEU A 106 3.79 4.96 -5.04
CA LEU A 106 2.52 4.37 -5.45
C LEU A 106 1.36 5.35 -5.25
N VAL A 107 1.25 5.98 -4.09
CA VAL A 107 0.16 6.94 -3.81
C VAL A 107 0.21 8.13 -4.77
N HIS A 108 1.40 8.65 -5.02
CA HIS A 108 1.61 9.73 -5.99
C HIS A 108 1.18 9.30 -7.40
N ALA A 109 1.60 8.11 -7.84
CA ALA A 109 1.17 7.57 -9.13
C ALA A 109 -0.36 7.38 -9.22
N LEU A 110 -1.00 6.87 -8.17
CA LEU A 110 -2.46 6.69 -8.13
C LEU A 110 -3.21 8.03 -8.18
N ALA A 111 -2.70 9.06 -7.51
CA ALA A 111 -3.27 10.41 -7.57
C ALA A 111 -3.16 10.99 -9.00
N LEU A 112 -1.98 10.90 -9.61
CA LEU A 112 -1.76 11.36 -10.99
C LEU A 112 -2.66 10.63 -11.99
N LEU A 113 -2.75 9.30 -11.90
CA LEU A 113 -3.58 8.49 -12.80
C LEU A 113 -5.07 8.81 -12.69
N ARG A 114 -5.52 9.33 -11.54
CA ARG A 114 -6.91 9.74 -11.33
C ARG A 114 -7.22 11.08 -12.00
N GLU A 115 -6.25 11.99 -12.07
CA GLU A 115 -6.40 13.31 -12.68
C GLU A 115 -6.10 13.31 -14.18
N SER A 116 -5.08 12.55 -14.59
CA SER A 116 -4.56 12.51 -15.97
C SER A 116 -4.29 11.07 -16.40
N PRO A 117 -5.16 10.48 -17.22
CA PRO A 117 -4.91 9.16 -17.80
C PRO A 117 -3.60 9.15 -18.60
N PRO A 118 -2.83 8.05 -18.56
CA PRO A 118 -1.57 7.97 -19.26
C PRO A 118 -1.79 8.06 -20.77
N THR A 119 -0.99 8.88 -21.45
CA THR A 119 -0.97 8.95 -22.91
C THR A 119 0.00 7.90 -23.46
N VAL A 120 -0.31 7.39 -24.65
CA VAL A 120 0.57 6.45 -25.35
C VAL A 120 1.56 7.26 -26.19
N ARG A 121 2.85 6.94 -26.05
CA ARG A 121 3.90 7.39 -26.94
C ARG A 121 4.80 6.21 -27.29
N SER A 122 5.07 6.05 -28.58
CA SER A 122 6.05 5.12 -29.11
C SER A 122 7.46 5.52 -28.66
N LEU A 123 8.36 4.53 -28.62
CA LEU A 123 9.75 4.79 -28.26
C LEU A 123 10.43 5.74 -29.26
N GLN A 124 10.02 5.68 -30.54
CA GLN A 124 10.50 6.57 -31.60
C GLN A 124 10.11 8.03 -31.37
N GLU A 125 8.87 8.30 -30.95
CA GLU A 125 8.41 9.66 -30.60
C GLU A 125 9.24 10.24 -29.44
N TYR A 126 9.52 9.42 -28.41
CA TYR A 126 10.38 9.84 -27.30
C TYR A 126 11.82 10.18 -27.73
N HIS A 127 12.40 9.42 -28.65
CA HIS A 127 13.77 9.67 -29.13
C HIS A 127 13.85 10.80 -30.16
N GLY A 128 12.80 11.02 -30.95
CA GLY A 128 12.71 12.11 -31.93
C GLY A 128 12.82 13.49 -31.28
N GLU A 129 12.13 13.71 -30.16
CA GLU A 129 12.18 14.97 -29.39
C GLU A 129 13.57 15.25 -28.77
N ALA A 130 14.32 14.21 -28.39
CA ALA A 130 15.67 14.35 -27.83
C ALA A 130 16.74 14.72 -28.87
N SER A 131 16.41 14.67 -30.17
CA SER A 131 17.37 14.89 -31.26
C SER A 131 17.36 16.31 -31.85
N CYS A 132 16.52 17.22 -31.33
CA CYS A 132 16.56 18.63 -31.73
C CYS A 132 17.67 19.36 -30.94
N PRO A 133 18.75 19.85 -31.58
CA PRO A 133 19.73 20.68 -30.89
C PRO A 133 19.05 21.98 -30.46
N ARG A 134 19.14 22.32 -29.16
CA ARG A 134 18.70 23.64 -28.68
C ARG A 134 19.58 24.72 -29.34
N PRO A 135 18.98 25.86 -29.76
CA PRO A 135 19.71 26.95 -30.38
C PRO A 135 20.74 27.60 -29.44
#